data_AF-A0A820J9A2-F1
#
_entry.id   AF-A0A820J9A2-F1
#
_cell.length_a   1.000
_cell.length_b   1.000
_cell.length_c   1.000
_cell.angle_alpha   90.00
_cell.angle_beta   90.00
_cell.angle_gamma   90.00
#
_symmetry.space_group_name_H-M   'P 1'
#
loop_
_entity.id
_entity.type
_entity.pdbx_description
1 polymer ?
#
loop_
_entity_poly.entity_id
_entity_poly.type
_entity_poly.pdbx_seq_one_letter_code
_entity_poly.pdbx_strand_id
1 'polypeptide(L)'
;MESSYQMDMLRGRCQELPEVRSKVVRVFVSSTFSGREYYTLSERDSLIDSVFSKLKDYCREKYGLEFQYSDMRWGIENESADNHSEVETCLNEIKLCQKYSVATNFVVLLSHRYGSRPTPATIHASLFEQLQRIILFDLNLTEDAELLSQWYQLDTNCIPSAYILRPISSMLPNIKSTV
;
A
#
# COMPACT_ATOMS: atom_id res chain seq x y z
N MET A 1 14.63 -24.58 27.86
CA MET A 1 15.01 -23.64 26.78
C MET A 1 14.75 -22.19 27.15
N GLU A 2 13.58 -21.83 27.70
CA GLU A 2 13.27 -20.45 28.12
C GLU A 2 14.23 -19.85 29.18
N SER A 3 14.85 -20.68 30.03
CA SER A 3 15.76 -20.21 31.09
C SER A 3 17.10 -19.66 30.60
N SER A 4 17.54 -20.02 29.38
CA SER A 4 18.84 -19.56 28.83
C SER A 4 18.79 -18.08 28.43
N TYR A 5 17.75 -17.69 27.68
CA TYR A 5 17.59 -16.32 27.17
C TYR A 5 17.39 -15.30 28.29
N GLN A 6 16.69 -15.68 29.36
CA GLN A 6 16.52 -14.82 30.53
C GLN A 6 17.86 -14.53 31.23
N MET A 7 18.70 -15.55 31.40
CA MET A 7 20.02 -15.39 31.99
C MET A 7 20.98 -14.63 31.07
N ASP A 8 20.87 -14.80 29.75
CA ASP A 8 21.66 -14.04 28.78
C ASP A 8 21.27 -12.56 28.75
N MET A 9 19.97 -12.24 28.83
CA MET A 9 19.50 -10.85 29.04
C MET A 9 20.02 -10.25 30.34
N LEU A 10 19.94 -10.97 31.46
CA LEU A 10 20.46 -10.50 32.76
C LEU A 10 21.98 -10.31 32.75
N ARG A 11 22.70 -11.00 31.85
CA ARG A 11 24.15 -10.87 31.62
C ARG A 11 24.50 -9.83 30.54
N GLY A 12 23.52 -9.13 29.96
CA GLY A 12 23.73 -8.11 28.93
C GLY A 12 24.01 -8.63 27.52
N ARG A 13 23.74 -9.92 27.24
CA ARG A 13 23.95 -10.55 25.93
C ARG A 13 22.64 -10.52 25.11
N CYS A 14 22.48 -9.51 24.27
CA CYS A 14 21.25 -9.28 23.49
C CYS A 14 21.37 -9.61 21.99
N GLN A 15 22.39 -10.37 21.57
CA GLN A 15 22.69 -10.58 20.15
C GLN A 15 21.78 -11.64 19.47
N GLU A 16 21.15 -12.53 20.22
CA GLU A 16 20.31 -13.63 19.71
C GLU A 16 19.02 -13.78 20.54
N LEU A 17 18.30 -12.67 20.77
CA LEU A 17 17.00 -12.76 21.43
C LEU A 17 15.96 -13.31 20.46
N PRO A 18 15.11 -14.26 20.89
CA PRO A 18 14.01 -14.72 20.05
C PRO A 18 13.06 -13.56 19.77
N GLU A 19 12.53 -13.50 18.54
CA GLU A 19 11.52 -12.50 18.19
C GLU A 19 10.34 -12.58 19.16
N VAL A 20 9.99 -11.45 19.75
CA VAL A 20 8.79 -11.34 20.58
C VAL A 20 7.60 -11.61 19.68
N ARG A 21 6.94 -12.75 19.88
CA ARG A 21 5.72 -13.08 19.16
C ARG A 21 4.68 -12.00 19.45
N SER A 22 4.24 -11.33 18.38
CA SER A 22 3.07 -10.45 18.43
C SER A 22 1.87 -11.22 19.01
N LYS A 23 0.97 -10.52 19.70
CA LYS A 23 -0.30 -11.11 20.19
C LYS A 23 -1.48 -10.64 19.34
N VAL A 24 -1.21 -10.21 18.11
CA VAL A 24 -2.19 -9.58 17.24
C VAL A 24 -2.34 -10.38 15.95
N VAL A 25 -3.58 -10.63 15.56
CA VAL A 25 -3.96 -11.03 14.20
C VAL A 25 -4.43 -9.77 13.49
N ARG A 26 -3.61 -9.24 12.58
CA ARG A 26 -3.91 -8.02 11.82
C ARG A 26 -4.11 -8.38 10.35
N VAL A 27 -5.30 -8.10 9.82
CA VAL A 27 -5.66 -8.45 8.44
C VAL A 27 -5.90 -7.20 7.62
N PHE A 28 -5.18 -7.04 6.50
CA PHE A 28 -5.51 -6.03 5.50
C PHE A 28 -6.57 -6.56 4.53
N VAL A 29 -7.65 -5.80 4.32
CA VAL A 29 -8.74 -6.17 3.42
C VAL A 29 -8.73 -5.27 2.19
N SER A 30 -8.28 -5.83 1.06
CA SER A 30 -8.20 -5.13 -0.21
C SER A 30 -9.41 -5.44 -1.10
N SER A 31 -9.87 -4.46 -1.87
CA SER A 31 -10.81 -4.66 -2.98
C SER A 31 -10.47 -3.71 -4.13
N THR A 32 -11.08 -3.92 -5.30
CA THR A 32 -10.86 -3.04 -6.44
C THR A 32 -11.43 -1.63 -6.18
N PHE A 33 -10.60 -0.62 -6.44
CA PHE A 33 -10.96 0.80 -6.31
C PHE A 33 -11.45 1.32 -7.68
N SER A 34 -12.64 0.89 -8.09
CA SER A 34 -13.27 1.41 -9.33
C SER A 34 -14.39 2.39 -8.97
N GLY A 35 -14.03 3.65 -8.73
CA GLY A 35 -14.99 4.75 -8.53
C GLY A 35 -16.10 4.45 -7.51
N ARG A 36 -17.23 5.18 -7.60
CA ARG A 36 -18.43 5.03 -6.74
C ARG A 36 -19.17 3.69 -6.94
N GLU A 37 -18.49 2.61 -7.31
CA GLU A 37 -19.14 1.33 -7.65
C GLU A 37 -19.14 0.35 -6.48
N TYR A 38 -20.34 -0.20 -6.24
CA TYR A 38 -20.81 -0.88 -5.04
C TYR A 38 -20.56 -2.41 -5.02
N TYR A 39 -19.78 -2.95 -5.97
CA TYR A 39 -19.76 -4.40 -6.27
C TYR A 39 -19.23 -5.33 -5.17
N THR A 40 -18.49 -4.81 -4.20
CA THR A 40 -17.95 -5.59 -3.07
C THR A 40 -18.48 -5.13 -1.72
N LEU A 41 -19.42 -4.17 -1.71
CA LEU A 41 -19.88 -3.58 -0.45
C LEU A 41 -20.69 -4.58 0.37
N SER A 42 -21.57 -5.36 -0.26
CA SER A 42 -22.37 -6.38 0.43
C SER A 42 -21.49 -7.44 1.12
N GLU A 43 -20.48 -7.96 0.42
CA GLU A 43 -19.52 -8.91 0.96
C GLU A 43 -18.69 -8.29 2.10
N ARG A 44 -18.32 -7.01 1.94
CA ARG A 44 -17.50 -6.29 2.92
C ARG A 44 -18.27 -5.94 4.18
N ASP A 45 -19.51 -5.47 4.06
CA ASP A 45 -20.42 -5.23 5.18
C ASP A 45 -20.69 -6.54 5.91
N SER A 46 -20.92 -7.63 5.18
CA SER A 46 -21.07 -8.97 5.76
C SER A 46 -19.80 -9.43 6.51
N LEU A 47 -18.61 -9.12 5.98
CA LEU A 47 -17.36 -9.41 6.67
C LEU A 47 -17.25 -8.62 7.98
N ILE A 48 -17.56 -7.34 7.97
CA ILE A 48 -17.46 -6.46 9.16
C ILE A 48 -18.49 -6.89 10.21
N ASP A 49 -19.76 -7.00 9.83
CA ASP A 49 -20.88 -7.19 10.77
C ASP A 49 -20.92 -8.62 11.34
N SER A 50 -20.72 -9.64 10.49
CA SER A 50 -20.87 -11.04 10.89
C SER A 50 -19.55 -11.72 11.19
N VAL A 51 -18.54 -11.54 10.33
CA VAL A 51 -17.33 -12.39 10.37
C VAL A 51 -16.28 -11.83 11.33
N PHE A 52 -15.91 -10.55 11.19
CA PHE A 52 -14.87 -9.92 12.01
C PHE A 52 -15.26 -9.79 13.47
N SER A 53 -16.54 -9.55 13.75
CA SER A 53 -17.07 -9.59 15.12
C SER A 53 -16.85 -10.96 15.78
N LYS A 54 -17.24 -12.05 15.10
CA LYS A 54 -17.03 -13.42 15.60
C LYS A 54 -15.56 -13.81 15.70
N LEU A 55 -14.73 -13.41 14.73
CA LEU A 55 -13.28 -13.66 14.76
C LEU A 55 -12.61 -12.95 15.93
N LYS A 56 -13.03 -11.72 16.24
CA LYS A 56 -12.53 -10.97 17.39
C LYS A 56 -12.79 -11.69 18.71
N ASP A 57 -14.01 -12.19 18.90
CA ASP A 57 -14.36 -12.95 20.10
C ASP A 57 -13.63 -14.30 20.14
N TYR A 58 -13.58 -15.02 19.03
CA TYR A 58 -12.87 -16.30 18.92
C TYR A 58 -11.37 -16.17 19.21
N CYS A 59 -10.68 -15.19 18.60
CA CYS A 59 -9.25 -14.92 18.85
C CYS A 59 -8.98 -14.59 20.32
N ARG A 60 -9.85 -13.76 20.92
CA ARG A 60 -9.72 -13.35 22.32
C ARG A 60 -9.96 -14.51 23.29
N GLU A 61 -11.05 -15.25 23.12
CA GLU A 61 -11.48 -16.30 24.07
C GLU A 61 -10.65 -17.58 23.97
N LYS A 62 -10.28 -18.00 22.76
CA LYS A 62 -9.57 -19.27 22.55
C LYS A 62 -8.06 -19.14 22.65
N TYR A 63 -7.50 -18.02 22.20
CA TYR A 63 -6.05 -17.87 22.05
C TYR A 63 -5.46 -16.66 22.79
N GLY A 64 -6.29 -15.80 23.40
CA GLY A 64 -5.82 -14.57 24.03
C GLY A 64 -5.17 -13.60 23.04
N LEU A 65 -5.59 -13.65 21.77
CA LEU A 65 -5.08 -12.81 20.69
C LEU A 65 -6.04 -11.64 20.44
N GLU A 66 -5.48 -10.49 20.06
CA GLU A 66 -6.24 -9.35 19.59
C GLU A 66 -6.46 -9.46 18.07
N PHE A 67 -7.70 -9.26 17.61
CA PHE A 67 -8.01 -9.20 16.18
C PHE A 67 -8.16 -7.75 15.73
N GLN A 68 -7.45 -7.38 14.68
CA GLN A 68 -7.49 -6.08 14.03
C GLN A 68 -7.68 -6.26 12.53
N TYR A 69 -8.44 -5.37 11.90
CA TYR A 69 -8.53 -5.31 10.45
C TYR A 69 -8.25 -3.89 9.97
N SER A 70 -7.66 -3.80 8.77
CA SER A 70 -7.34 -2.54 8.13
C SER A 70 -8.06 -2.46 6.78
N ASP A 71 -8.84 -1.40 6.64
CA ASP A 71 -9.68 -1.10 5.49
C ASP A 71 -9.45 0.33 5.05
N MET A 72 -8.70 0.49 3.97
CA MET A 72 -8.34 1.82 3.47
C MET A 72 -9.41 2.44 2.57
N ARG A 73 -10.50 1.75 2.24
CA ARG A 73 -11.58 2.30 1.39
C ARG A 73 -12.36 3.42 2.08
N TRP A 74 -12.38 3.43 3.41
CA TRP A 74 -13.10 4.41 4.23
C TRP A 74 -12.22 5.57 4.71
N GLY A 75 -10.93 5.60 4.35
CA GLY A 75 -9.96 6.53 4.95
C GLY A 75 -8.81 6.98 4.05
N ILE A 76 -8.81 6.67 2.74
CA ILE A 76 -7.87 7.31 1.81
C ILE A 76 -8.42 8.71 1.48
N GLU A 77 -7.77 9.73 2.01
CA GLU A 77 -8.08 11.14 1.75
C GLU A 77 -7.82 11.49 0.28
N ASN A 78 -8.59 12.45 -0.25
CA ASN A 78 -8.42 12.98 -1.61
C ASN A 78 -7.00 13.48 -1.92
N GLU A 79 -6.22 13.83 -0.88
CA GLU A 79 -4.82 14.25 -1.00
C GLU A 79 -3.90 13.12 -1.48
N SER A 80 -4.19 11.87 -1.13
CA SER A 80 -3.41 10.73 -1.61
C SER A 80 -3.59 10.51 -3.11
N ALA A 81 -4.75 10.88 -3.66
CA ALA A 81 -5.02 10.85 -5.10
C ALA A 81 -4.34 11.97 -5.87
N ASP A 82 -4.17 13.14 -5.26
CA ASP A 82 -3.43 14.24 -5.86
C ASP A 82 -1.93 13.91 -6.00
N ASN A 83 -1.35 13.21 -5.02
CA ASN A 83 0.07 12.87 -4.95
C ASN A 83 0.41 11.46 -5.44
N HIS A 84 -0.55 10.71 -5.99
CA HIS A 84 -0.36 9.35 -6.53
C HIS A 84 0.18 8.33 -5.51
N SER A 85 -0.11 8.53 -4.22
CA SER A 85 0.48 7.74 -3.13
C SER A 85 -0.42 6.60 -2.64
N GLU A 86 -1.62 6.41 -3.19
CA GLU A 86 -2.60 5.46 -2.65
C GLU A 86 -2.10 4.02 -2.69
N VAL A 87 -1.45 3.64 -3.80
CA VAL A 87 -0.89 2.29 -3.98
C VAL A 87 0.23 2.06 -2.97
N GLU A 88 1.10 3.04 -2.78
CA GLU A 88 2.21 2.95 -1.83
C GLU A 88 1.70 2.79 -0.39
N THR A 89 0.71 3.59 0.01
CA THR A 89 0.10 3.49 1.35
C THR A 89 -0.53 2.12 1.56
N CYS A 90 -1.27 1.59 0.57
CA CYS A 90 -1.83 0.24 0.63
C CYS A 90 -0.73 -0.83 0.79
N LEU A 91 0.34 -0.76 -0.01
CA LEU A 91 1.45 -1.72 0.04
C LEU A 91 2.20 -1.65 1.37
N ASN A 92 2.38 -0.45 1.93
CA ASN A 92 3.02 -0.26 3.23
C ASN A 92 2.16 -0.85 4.34
N GLU A 93 0.84 -0.66 4.30
CA GLU A 93 -0.07 -1.26 5.27
C GLU A 93 -0.07 -2.81 5.19
N ILE A 94 0.00 -3.38 3.98
CA ILE A 94 0.17 -4.83 3.79
C ILE A 94 1.46 -5.32 4.45
N LYS A 95 2.59 -4.61 4.24
CA LYS A 95 3.88 -4.96 4.88
C LYS A 95 3.78 -4.90 6.40
N LEU A 96 3.07 -3.93 6.97
CA LEU A 96 2.85 -3.85 8.41
C LEU A 96 2.02 -5.05 8.91
N CYS A 97 0.97 -5.44 8.19
CA CYS A 97 0.19 -6.62 8.53
C CYS A 97 1.04 -7.90 8.47
N GLN A 98 1.90 -8.04 7.47
CA GLN A 98 2.82 -9.18 7.35
C GLN A 98 3.86 -9.22 8.49
N LYS A 99 4.34 -8.05 8.92
CA LYS A 99 5.32 -7.94 10.00
C LYS A 99 4.72 -8.25 11.38
N TYR A 100 3.49 -7.83 11.64
CA TYR A 100 2.91 -7.88 12.99
C TYR A 100 1.84 -8.95 13.19
N SER A 101 1.20 -9.44 12.13
CA SER A 101 0.16 -10.47 12.28
C SER A 101 0.80 -11.84 12.53
N VAL A 102 0.28 -12.57 13.51
CA VAL A 102 0.71 -13.95 13.79
C VAL A 102 0.11 -14.99 12.84
N ALA A 103 -0.86 -14.60 12.02
CA ALA A 103 -1.62 -15.49 11.16
C ALA A 103 -1.87 -14.82 9.80
N THR A 104 -3.02 -15.11 9.18
CA THR A 104 -3.48 -14.43 7.97
C THR A 104 -3.31 -12.92 8.11
N ASN A 105 -2.69 -12.30 7.10
CA ASN A 105 -2.36 -10.87 7.10
C ASN A 105 -2.98 -10.10 5.93
N PHE A 106 -3.51 -10.80 4.93
CA PHE A 106 -4.03 -10.20 3.71
C PHE A 106 -5.23 -10.98 3.18
N VAL A 107 -6.30 -10.26 2.84
CA VAL A 107 -7.50 -10.78 2.18
C VAL A 107 -7.82 -9.86 1.02
N VAL A 108 -8.08 -10.44 -0.17
CA VAL A 108 -8.46 -9.69 -1.37
C VAL A 108 -9.83 -10.12 -1.85
N LEU A 109 -10.69 -9.14 -2.12
CA LEU A 109 -12.00 -9.32 -2.74
C LEU A 109 -11.88 -9.00 -4.23
N LEU A 110 -11.62 -10.04 -5.02
CA LEU A 110 -11.56 -10.00 -6.47
C LEU A 110 -12.91 -10.47 -7.02
N SER A 111 -13.81 -9.52 -7.32
CA SER A 111 -15.00 -9.81 -8.12
C SER A 111 -14.59 -10.09 -9.58
N HIS A 112 -15.42 -9.71 -10.56
CA HIS A 112 -15.10 -9.82 -11.99
C HIS A 112 -14.20 -8.68 -12.52
N ARG A 113 -13.43 -8.02 -11.66
CA ARG A 113 -12.64 -6.81 -11.99
C ARG A 113 -11.20 -6.99 -11.51
N TYR A 114 -10.25 -6.56 -12.33
CA TYR A 114 -8.81 -6.62 -12.03
C TYR A 114 -8.27 -5.33 -11.38
N GLY A 115 -9.11 -4.31 -11.20
CA GLY A 115 -8.71 -3.01 -10.64
C GLY A 115 -8.18 -2.03 -11.69
N SER A 116 -7.76 -0.85 -11.22
CA SER A 116 -7.10 0.17 -12.03
C SER A 116 -5.59 -0.09 -12.07
N ARG A 117 -4.95 0.33 -13.17
CA ARG A 117 -3.49 0.36 -13.31
C ARG A 117 -3.05 1.82 -13.34
N PRO A 118 -2.77 2.44 -12.18
CA PRO A 118 -2.31 3.83 -12.16
C PRO A 118 -0.93 3.95 -12.81
N THR A 119 -0.66 5.15 -13.31
CA THR A 119 0.66 5.52 -13.82
C THR A 119 1.68 5.44 -12.67
N PRO A 120 2.89 4.88 -12.87
CA PRO A 120 3.87 4.77 -11.80
C PRO A 120 4.24 6.15 -11.22
N ALA A 121 4.07 6.33 -9.91
CA ALA A 121 4.45 7.57 -9.23
C ALA A 121 5.96 7.83 -9.30
N THR A 122 6.77 6.77 -9.36
CA THR A 122 8.23 6.85 -9.40
C THR A 122 8.79 5.95 -10.49
N ILE A 123 9.70 6.50 -11.31
CA ILE A 123 10.41 5.76 -12.37
C ILE A 123 11.91 6.03 -12.18
N HIS A 124 12.74 4.99 -12.15
CA HIS A 124 14.19 5.16 -12.08
C HIS A 124 14.70 6.01 -13.26
N ALA A 125 15.65 6.91 -13.02
CA ALA A 125 16.14 7.84 -14.03
C ALA A 125 16.65 7.13 -15.30
N SER A 126 17.40 6.04 -15.12
CA SER A 126 17.90 5.24 -16.23
C SER A 126 16.79 4.66 -17.11
N LEU A 127 15.67 4.24 -16.51
CA LEU A 127 14.52 3.72 -17.24
C LEU A 127 13.73 4.84 -17.92
N PHE A 128 13.54 5.97 -17.23
CA PHE A 128 12.82 7.13 -17.77
C PHE A 128 13.51 7.69 -19.01
N GLU A 129 14.83 7.87 -18.96
CA GLU A 129 15.65 8.34 -20.09
C GLU A 129 15.68 7.35 -21.26
N GLN A 130 15.58 6.04 -20.97
CA GLN A 130 15.41 5.03 -22.03
C GLN A 130 14.04 5.16 -22.69
N LEU A 131 12.97 5.31 -21.91
CA LEU A 131 11.61 5.51 -22.42
C LEU A 131 11.54 6.77 -23.29
N GLN A 132 12.09 7.90 -22.83
CA GLN A 132 12.13 9.14 -23.61
C GLN A 132 12.87 8.95 -24.94
N ARG A 133 14.00 8.25 -24.95
CA ARG A 133 14.74 7.96 -26.19
C ARG A 133 13.92 7.15 -27.17
N ILE A 134 13.26 6.08 -26.72
CA ILE A 134 12.42 5.24 -27.58
C ILE A 134 11.25 6.06 -28.16
N ILE A 135 10.58 6.85 -27.33
CA ILE A 135 9.44 7.67 -27.76
C ILE A 135 9.85 8.72 -28.81
N LEU A 136 10.98 9.39 -28.60
CA LEU A 136 11.49 10.43 -29.50
C LEU A 136 12.06 9.87 -30.80
N PHE A 137 12.92 8.85 -30.71
CA PHE A 137 13.73 8.41 -31.86
C PHE A 137 13.14 7.20 -32.59
N ASP A 138 12.58 6.23 -31.88
CA ASP A 138 12.07 5.00 -32.50
C ASP A 138 10.61 5.16 -32.94
N LEU A 139 9.80 5.90 -32.15
CA LEU A 139 8.37 6.08 -32.41
C LEU A 139 8.03 7.45 -33.03
N ASN A 140 8.94 8.43 -32.97
CA ASN A 140 8.74 9.79 -33.47
C ASN A 140 7.50 10.50 -32.88
N LEU A 141 7.21 10.25 -31.59
CA LEU A 141 6.07 10.79 -30.85
C LEU A 141 6.49 11.97 -29.97
N THR A 142 6.81 13.09 -30.61
CA THR A 142 7.37 14.27 -29.93
C THR A 142 6.44 14.83 -28.85
N GLU A 143 5.13 14.93 -29.14
CA GLU A 143 4.13 15.45 -28.19
C GLU A 143 4.04 14.59 -26.92
N ASP A 144 4.11 13.27 -27.05
CA ASP A 144 4.06 12.35 -25.90
C ASP A 144 5.33 12.45 -25.03
N ALA A 145 6.50 12.64 -25.65
CA ALA A 145 7.75 12.85 -24.93
C ALA A 145 7.76 14.18 -24.16
N GLU A 146 7.21 15.23 -24.75
CA GLU A 146 7.02 16.53 -24.08
C GLU A 146 6.06 16.40 -22.89
N LEU A 147 4.92 15.73 -23.10
CA LEU A 147 3.95 15.47 -22.03
C LEU A 147 4.60 14.71 -20.87
N LEU A 148 5.35 13.64 -21.15
CA LEU A 148 6.04 12.86 -20.14
C LEU A 148 7.03 13.73 -19.34
N SER A 149 7.80 14.58 -20.03
CA SER A 149 8.76 15.51 -19.41
C SER A 149 8.08 16.60 -18.57
N GLN A 150 6.85 16.97 -18.91
CA GLN A 150 6.07 17.97 -18.20
C GLN A 150 5.53 17.43 -16.86
N TRP A 151 5.08 16.17 -16.88
CA TRP A 151 4.47 15.49 -15.74
C TRP A 151 5.46 14.85 -14.78
N TYR A 152 6.67 14.50 -15.22
CA TYR A 152 7.68 13.88 -14.38
C TYR A 152 8.84 14.82 -14.08
N GLN A 153 9.20 14.94 -12.81
CA GLN A 153 10.31 15.76 -12.36
C GLN A 153 11.44 14.89 -11.81
N LEU A 154 12.67 15.13 -12.26
CA LEU A 154 13.85 14.45 -11.74
C LEU A 154 14.10 14.85 -10.28
N ASP A 155 14.14 13.85 -9.40
CA ASP A 155 14.63 13.96 -8.04
C ASP A 155 16.04 13.34 -7.93
N THR A 156 17.01 14.20 -7.66
CA THR A 156 18.42 13.83 -7.46
C THR A 156 18.75 13.50 -6.01
N ASN A 157 17.82 13.76 -5.07
CA ASN A 157 17.98 13.35 -3.67
C ASN A 157 17.67 11.86 -3.47
N CYS A 158 16.90 11.26 -4.37
CA CYS A 158 16.69 9.82 -4.41
C CYS A 158 17.99 9.12 -4.85
N ILE A 159 18.35 8.02 -4.18
CA ILE A 159 19.53 7.21 -4.52
C ILE A 159 19.07 5.77 -4.77
N PRO A 160 19.09 5.26 -6.02
CA PRO A 160 19.46 5.97 -7.26
C PRO A 160 18.43 7.06 -7.65
N SER A 161 18.85 8.04 -8.46
CA SER A 161 17.99 9.15 -8.90
C SER A 161 16.77 8.64 -9.66
N ALA A 162 15.63 9.31 -9.48
CA ALA A 162 14.35 8.89 -10.02
C ALA A 162 13.53 10.08 -10.50
N TYR A 163 12.69 9.86 -11.50
CA TYR A 163 11.66 10.80 -11.92
C TYR A 163 10.39 10.53 -11.14
N ILE A 164 9.86 11.58 -10.50
CA ILE A 164 8.66 11.55 -9.68
C ILE A 164 7.51 12.21 -10.45
N LEU A 165 6.36 11.53 -10.49
CA LEU A 165 5.14 12.06 -11.07
C LEU A 165 4.66 13.24 -10.23
N ARG A 166 4.48 14.38 -10.88
CA ARG A 166 4.08 15.62 -10.22
C ARG A 166 2.61 15.53 -9.78
N PRO A 167 2.23 16.21 -8.69
CA PRO A 167 0.85 16.21 -8.24
C PRO A 167 -0.12 16.70 -9.30
N ILE A 168 -1.33 16.15 -9.34
CA ILE A 168 -2.34 16.51 -10.35
C ILE A 168 -2.62 18.02 -10.31
N SER A 169 -2.76 18.58 -9.11
CA SER A 169 -2.98 20.01 -8.88
C SER A 169 -1.87 20.92 -9.40
N SER A 170 -0.64 20.41 -9.56
CA SER A 170 0.47 21.19 -10.14
C SER A 170 0.33 21.42 -11.64
N MET A 171 -0.38 20.52 -12.32
CA MET A 171 -0.61 20.54 -13.76
C MET A 171 -2.03 21.01 -14.09
N LEU A 172 -3.00 20.69 -13.24
CA LEU A 172 -4.42 20.97 -13.38
C LEU A 172 -4.95 21.63 -12.09
N PRO A 173 -4.67 22.93 -11.89
CA PRO A 173 -4.94 23.63 -10.62
C PRO A 173 -6.43 23.68 -10.23
N ASN A 174 -7.34 23.58 -11.20
CA ASN A 174 -8.79 23.64 -10.96
C ASN A 174 -9.45 22.26 -10.81
N ILE A 175 -8.68 21.16 -10.73
CA ILE A 175 -9.30 19.82 -10.70
C ILE A 175 -10.03 19.53 -9.37
N LYS A 176 -9.59 20.17 -8.27
CA LYS A 176 -10.16 19.98 -6.93
C LYS A 176 -11.54 20.63 -6.75
N SER A 177 -12.01 21.49 -7.68
CA SER A 177 -13.32 22.14 -7.58
C SER A 177 -14.48 21.33 -8.19
N THR A 178 -14.23 20.16 -8.76
CA THR A 178 -15.21 19.45 -9.61
C THR A 178 -15.43 17.99 -9.22
N VAL A 179 -14.98 17.54 -8.04
CA VAL A 179 -15.15 16.16 -7.55
C VAL A 179 -15.98 16.10 -6.26
#